data_AF-A0A972RWS2-F1
#
_entry.id   AF-A0A972RWS2-F1
#
_cell.length_a   1.000
_cell.length_b   1.000
_cell.length_c   1.000
_cell.angle_alpha   90.00
_cell.angle_beta   90.00
_cell.angle_gamma   90.00
#
_symmetry.space_group_name_H-M   'P 1'
#
loop_
_entity.id
_entity.type
_entity.pdbx_description
1 polymer ?
#
loop_
_entity_poly.entity_id
_entity_poly.type
_entity_poly.pdbx_seq_one_letter_code
_entity_poly.pdbx_strand_id
1 'polypeptide(L)'
;MAQLNPLEIVKRLPRTNCGKCGYPSCLAFAMALVSGSTSPEKCPEADLGSLALPRKKESPEEDYHWRILEEVKARARDLSWEGLPEITGGVLTPQGLELTYLDGKVLITPEKAFRKDGVELDPRDQILLYNYLLMARPEPLSGEFVGLESFPSSLSKVQTLRRYAEEKAAQEFSGRLPLLKKALTRFDTTFPEDCPADLCAVV
;
A
#
# COMPACT_ATOMS: atom_id res chain seq x y z
N MET A 1 -18.86 11.83 -28.16
CA MET A 1 -18.08 10.57 -28.17
C MET A 1 -19.05 9.43 -27.95
N ALA A 2 -19.05 8.41 -28.81
CA ALA A 2 -19.96 7.27 -28.68
C ALA A 2 -19.58 6.45 -27.43
N GLN A 3 -20.49 6.39 -26.46
CA GLN A 3 -20.29 5.64 -25.22
C GLN A 3 -20.48 4.14 -25.53
N LEU A 4 -19.48 3.30 -25.21
CA LEU A 4 -19.59 1.85 -25.38
C LEU A 4 -20.80 1.34 -24.61
N ASN A 5 -21.64 0.51 -25.23
CA ASN A 5 -22.80 -0.07 -24.56
C ASN A 5 -22.33 -1.24 -23.67
N PRO A 6 -22.65 -1.28 -22.36
CA PRO A 6 -22.31 -2.41 -21.49
C PRO A 6 -22.74 -3.77 -22.06
N LEU A 7 -23.83 -3.82 -22.83
CA LEU A 7 -24.31 -5.05 -23.46
C LEU A 7 -23.35 -5.60 -24.53
N GLU A 8 -22.59 -4.75 -25.21
CA GLU A 8 -21.56 -5.18 -26.16
C GLU A 8 -20.39 -5.84 -25.46
N ILE A 9 -20.01 -5.33 -24.29
CA ILE A 9 -19.01 -5.94 -23.42
C ILE A 9 -19.52 -7.28 -22.88
N VAL A 10 -20.78 -7.37 -22.43
CA VAL A 10 -21.37 -8.65 -21.96
C VAL A 10 -21.39 -9.73 -23.04
N LYS A 11 -21.40 -9.37 -24.33
CA LYS A 11 -21.23 -10.34 -25.44
C LYS A 11 -19.83 -10.94 -25.54
N ARG A 12 -18.84 -10.29 -24.96
CA ARG A 12 -17.44 -10.71 -24.93
C ARG A 12 -17.03 -11.35 -23.60
N LEU A 13 -17.94 -11.39 -22.63
CA LEU A 13 -17.73 -12.05 -21.34
C LEU A 13 -18.29 -13.48 -21.38
N PRO A 14 -17.80 -14.39 -20.52
CA PRO A 14 -18.32 -15.76 -20.41
C PRO A 14 -19.78 -15.88 -19.95
N ARG A 15 -20.37 -14.79 -19.41
CA ARG A 15 -21.75 -14.74 -18.87
C ARG A 15 -22.05 -15.75 -17.76
N THR A 16 -21.01 -16.25 -17.09
CA THR A 16 -21.14 -17.21 -15.98
C THR A 16 -21.55 -16.56 -14.66
N ASN A 17 -21.46 -15.23 -14.55
CA ASN A 17 -21.67 -14.49 -13.28
C ASN A 17 -20.88 -15.08 -12.10
N CYS A 18 -19.69 -15.64 -12.36
CA CYS A 18 -18.93 -16.43 -11.39
C CYS A 18 -18.33 -15.62 -10.23
N GLY A 19 -18.33 -14.28 -10.29
CA GLY A 19 -17.79 -13.42 -9.24
C GLY A 19 -16.26 -13.38 -9.13
N LYS A 20 -15.51 -14.15 -9.93
CA LYS A 20 -14.03 -14.21 -9.88
C LYS A 20 -13.34 -12.85 -10.07
N CYS A 21 -13.96 -11.92 -10.79
CA CYS A 21 -13.47 -10.56 -11.00
C CYS A 21 -13.83 -9.57 -9.87
N GLY A 22 -14.55 -10.03 -8.83
CA GLY A 22 -15.01 -9.22 -7.70
C GLY A 22 -16.33 -8.48 -7.92
N TYR A 23 -17.03 -8.72 -9.03
CA TYR A 23 -18.33 -8.11 -9.34
C TYR A 23 -19.48 -9.13 -9.24
N PRO A 24 -20.67 -8.72 -8.80
CA PRO A 24 -21.82 -9.62 -8.58
C PRO A 24 -22.42 -10.19 -9.87
N SER A 25 -22.11 -9.61 -11.03
CA SER A 25 -22.54 -10.12 -12.34
C SER A 25 -21.61 -9.67 -13.45
N CYS A 26 -21.63 -10.37 -14.59
CA CYS A 26 -20.94 -9.96 -15.81
C CYS A 26 -21.45 -8.60 -16.32
N LEU A 27 -22.73 -8.29 -16.10
CA LEU A 27 -23.29 -6.97 -16.44
C LEU A 27 -22.71 -5.87 -15.53
N ALA A 28 -22.58 -6.12 -14.22
CA ALA A 28 -21.96 -5.17 -13.30
C ALA A 28 -20.48 -4.93 -13.64
N PHE A 29 -19.74 -5.97 -14.01
CA PHE A 29 -18.38 -5.85 -14.51
C PHE A 29 -18.32 -5.04 -15.81
N ALA A 30 -19.22 -5.30 -16.76
CA ALA A 30 -19.30 -4.53 -18.01
C ALA A 30 -19.64 -3.06 -17.78
N MET A 31 -20.55 -2.74 -16.86
CA MET A 31 -20.85 -1.36 -16.47
C MET A 31 -19.61 -0.68 -15.86
N ALA A 32 -18.86 -1.39 -15.01
CA ALA A 32 -17.62 -0.88 -14.43
C ALA A 32 -16.54 -0.59 -15.48
N LEU A 33 -16.42 -1.45 -16.51
CA LEU A 33 -15.55 -1.24 -17.65
C LEU A 33 -15.98 -0.01 -18.48
N VAL A 34 -17.28 0.19 -18.73
CA VAL A 34 -17.79 1.38 -19.43
C VAL A 34 -17.55 2.67 -18.62
N SER A 35 -17.62 2.60 -17.29
CA SER A 35 -17.31 3.77 -16.45
C SER A 35 -15.80 4.03 -16.28
N GLY A 36 -14.94 3.10 -16.70
CA GLY A 36 -13.50 3.15 -16.45
C GLY A 36 -13.13 2.96 -14.98
N SER A 37 -13.98 2.32 -14.17
CA SER A 37 -13.73 2.09 -12.73
C SER A 37 -13.06 0.74 -12.46
N THR A 38 -12.76 -0.02 -13.52
CA THR A 38 -12.11 -1.33 -13.44
C THR A 38 -11.32 -1.62 -14.70
N SER A 39 -10.48 -2.64 -14.65
CA SER A 39 -9.60 -3.04 -15.75
C SER A 39 -10.05 -4.37 -16.37
N PRO A 40 -9.88 -4.58 -17.69
CA PRO A 40 -10.35 -5.78 -18.37
C PRO A 40 -9.66 -7.07 -17.91
N GLU A 41 -8.42 -6.96 -17.40
CA GLU A 41 -7.59 -8.10 -16.95
C GLU A 41 -8.18 -8.83 -15.73
N LYS A 42 -9.10 -8.20 -14.99
CA LYS A 42 -9.77 -8.83 -13.84
C LYS A 42 -10.66 -10.00 -14.22
N CYS A 43 -11.05 -10.13 -15.48
CA CYS A 43 -11.76 -11.30 -15.96
C CYS A 43 -10.81 -12.14 -16.85
N PRO A 44 -10.21 -13.23 -16.31
CA PRO A 44 -9.20 -14.00 -17.04
C PRO A 44 -9.75 -14.72 -18.28
N GLU A 45 -11.07 -14.91 -18.34
CA GLU A 45 -11.78 -15.62 -19.41
C GLU A 45 -12.45 -14.66 -20.41
N ALA A 46 -12.20 -13.35 -20.32
CA ALA A 46 -12.85 -12.35 -21.17
C ALA A 46 -12.08 -12.09 -22.48
N ASP A 47 -12.80 -12.02 -23.60
CA ASP A 47 -12.25 -11.69 -24.92
C ASP A 47 -12.52 -10.22 -25.27
N LEU A 48 -11.80 -9.31 -24.61
CA LEU A 48 -12.03 -7.86 -24.71
C LEU A 48 -11.02 -7.12 -25.59
N GLY A 49 -10.04 -7.83 -26.17
CA GLY A 49 -8.88 -7.22 -26.84
C GLY A 49 -9.20 -6.33 -28.04
N SER A 50 -10.36 -6.51 -28.69
CA SER A 50 -10.79 -5.71 -29.84
C SER A 50 -11.71 -4.53 -29.48
N LEU A 51 -12.09 -4.38 -28.21
CA LEU A 51 -13.01 -3.32 -27.78
C LEU A 51 -12.22 -2.08 -27.37
N ALA A 52 -12.64 -0.91 -27.87
CA ALA A 52 -12.12 0.38 -27.44
C ALA A 52 -12.67 0.74 -26.05
N LEU A 53 -12.18 0.05 -25.02
CA LEU A 53 -12.57 0.33 -23.63
C LEU A 53 -12.00 1.69 -23.20
N PRO A 54 -12.78 2.50 -22.45
CA PRO A 54 -12.21 3.68 -21.83
C PRO A 54 -11.08 3.23 -20.91
N ARG A 55 -9.95 3.95 -20.95
CA ARG A 55 -8.88 3.75 -19.97
C ARG A 55 -9.48 3.88 -18.58
N LYS A 56 -8.96 3.10 -17.63
CA LYS A 56 -9.30 3.27 -16.21
C LYS A 56 -9.20 4.77 -15.92
N LYS A 57 -10.30 5.41 -15.51
CA LYS A 57 -10.24 6.80 -15.08
C LYS A 57 -9.37 6.79 -13.84
N GLU A 58 -8.17 7.36 -13.96
CA GLU A 58 -7.43 7.77 -12.79
C GLU A 58 -8.40 8.62 -11.97
N SER A 59 -8.66 8.17 -10.74
CA SER A 59 -9.57 8.93 -9.89
C SER A 59 -8.90 10.28 -9.58
N PRO A 60 -9.65 11.36 -9.32
CA PRO A 60 -9.06 12.63 -8.89
C PRO A 60 -8.11 12.47 -7.69
N GLU A 61 -8.32 11.43 -6.88
CA GLU A 61 -7.48 11.07 -5.74
C GLU A 61 -6.20 10.33 -6.15
N GLU A 62 -6.25 9.46 -7.18
CA GLU A 62 -5.05 8.85 -7.78
C GLU A 62 -4.15 9.95 -8.39
N ASP A 63 -4.71 10.88 -9.16
CA ASP A 63 -3.98 12.03 -9.73
C ASP A 63 -3.34 12.92 -8.66
N TYR A 64 -4.05 13.14 -7.54
CA TYR A 64 -3.56 13.94 -6.42
C TYR A 64 -2.35 13.31 -5.74
N HIS A 65 -2.41 12.01 -5.43
CA HIS A 65 -1.28 11.31 -4.81
C HIS A 65 -0.07 11.24 -5.75
N TRP A 66 -0.27 11.02 -7.06
CA TRP A 66 0.83 11.05 -8.02
C TRP A 66 1.53 12.41 -8.07
N ARG A 67 0.78 13.52 -8.01
CA ARG A 67 1.38 14.87 -7.89
C ARG A 67 2.22 15.03 -6.63
N ILE A 68 1.70 14.62 -5.47
CA ILE A 68 2.45 14.68 -4.21
C ILE A 68 3.73 13.85 -4.31
N LEU A 69 3.65 12.64 -4.88
CA LEU A 69 4.80 11.78 -5.04
C LEU A 69 5.90 12.45 -5.87
N GLU A 70 5.55 13.08 -6.99
CA GLU A 70 6.54 13.81 -7.80
C GLU A 70 7.14 15.01 -7.06
N GLU A 71 6.37 15.75 -6.27
CA GLU A 71 6.88 16.84 -5.43
C GLU A 71 7.84 16.33 -4.35
N VAL A 72 7.50 15.24 -3.67
CA VAL A 72 8.33 14.63 -2.62
C VAL A 72 9.61 14.04 -3.22
N LYS A 73 9.53 13.36 -4.37
CA LYS A 73 10.70 12.85 -5.10
C LYS A 73 11.62 13.96 -5.55
N ALA A 74 11.09 15.07 -6.04
CA ALA A 74 11.89 16.23 -6.42
C ALA A 74 12.75 16.73 -5.24
N ARG A 75 12.17 16.79 -4.03
CA ARG A 75 12.90 17.14 -2.81
C ARG A 75 13.94 16.08 -2.41
N ALA A 76 13.63 14.80 -2.63
CA ALA A 76 14.53 13.71 -2.30
C ALA A 76 15.78 13.63 -3.21
N ARG A 77 15.78 14.28 -4.37
CA ARG A 77 16.97 14.34 -5.26
C ARG A 77 18.16 15.05 -4.62
N ASP A 78 17.90 16.05 -3.78
CA ASP A 78 18.93 16.82 -3.10
C ASP A 78 19.35 16.20 -1.75
N LEU A 79 18.83 15.02 -1.42
CA LEU A 79 19.13 14.33 -0.17
C LEU A 79 20.56 13.76 -0.21
N SER A 80 21.31 13.97 0.88
CA SER A 80 22.55 13.24 1.11
C SER A 80 22.24 11.80 1.51
N TRP A 81 22.71 10.84 0.71
CA TRP A 81 22.50 9.41 0.98
C TRP A 81 23.53 8.85 1.96
N GLU A 82 24.65 9.54 2.13
CA GLU A 82 25.66 9.25 3.14
C GLU A 82 25.07 9.51 4.54
N GLY A 83 25.19 8.55 5.46
CA GLY A 83 24.68 8.66 6.82
C GLY A 83 23.20 8.27 6.99
N LEU A 84 22.43 8.11 5.92
CA LEU A 84 21.04 7.64 6.02
C LEU A 84 20.91 6.22 6.58
N PRO A 85 21.73 5.23 6.19
CA PRO A 85 21.65 3.88 6.74
C PRO A 85 21.66 3.85 8.27
N GLU A 86 22.51 4.65 8.89
CA GLU A 86 22.70 4.74 10.33
C GLU A 86 21.47 5.31 11.05
N ILE A 87 20.75 6.22 10.40
CA ILE A 87 19.58 6.90 10.97
C ILE A 87 18.30 6.10 10.71
N THR A 88 18.20 5.47 9.54
CA THR A 88 16.98 4.81 9.06
C THR A 88 16.95 3.31 9.31
N GLY A 89 18.05 2.73 9.81
CA GLY A 89 18.21 1.28 9.94
C GLY A 89 18.35 0.56 8.59
N GLY A 90 18.71 1.29 7.54
CA GLY A 90 18.87 0.76 6.19
C GLY A 90 20.27 0.28 5.86
N VAL A 91 20.44 -0.17 4.61
CA VAL A 91 21.73 -0.56 4.05
C VAL A 91 21.91 0.13 2.70
N LEU A 92 22.93 0.99 2.59
CA LEU A 92 23.27 1.61 1.31
C LEU A 92 24.00 0.60 0.41
N THR A 93 23.47 0.38 -0.78
CA THR A 93 24.04 -0.51 -1.79
C THR A 93 24.37 0.29 -3.06
N PRO A 94 25.12 -0.27 -4.03
CA PRO A 94 25.34 0.37 -5.33
C PRO A 94 24.04 0.65 -6.12
N GLN A 95 22.93 -0.01 -5.77
CA GLN A 95 21.64 0.11 -6.45
C GLN A 95 20.70 1.12 -5.77
N GLY A 96 21.03 1.58 -4.56
CA GLY A 96 20.18 2.44 -3.73
C GLY A 96 20.16 2.03 -2.26
N LEU A 97 19.29 2.65 -1.48
CA LEU A 97 19.10 2.35 -0.06
C LEU A 97 18.08 1.22 0.11
N GLU A 98 18.50 0.12 0.73
CA GLU A 98 17.61 -0.97 1.11
C GLU A 98 17.04 -0.74 2.52
N LEU A 99 15.72 -0.89 2.66
CA LEU A 99 15.01 -0.82 3.94
C LEU A 99 14.05 -2.01 4.08
N THR A 100 13.88 -2.46 5.32
CA THR A 100 12.73 -3.29 5.68
C THR A 100 11.47 -2.43 5.61
N TYR A 101 10.45 -2.91 4.92
CA TYR A 101 9.18 -2.23 4.79
C TYR A 101 8.04 -3.24 4.90
N LEU A 102 7.38 -3.23 6.06
CA LEU A 102 6.36 -4.19 6.43
C LEU A 102 6.90 -5.63 6.33
N ASP A 103 6.31 -6.44 5.45
CA ASP A 103 6.58 -7.87 5.27
C ASP A 103 7.68 -8.17 4.24
N GLY A 104 8.45 -7.15 3.84
CA GLY A 104 9.46 -7.32 2.80
C GLY A 104 10.56 -6.26 2.82
N LYS A 105 11.30 -6.20 1.72
CA LYS A 105 12.36 -5.22 1.51
C LYS A 105 12.03 -4.31 0.34
N VAL A 106 12.33 -3.03 0.50
CA VAL A 106 12.27 -2.03 -0.56
C VAL A 106 13.67 -1.57 -0.91
N LEU A 107 13.85 -1.23 -2.18
CA LEU A 107 15.02 -0.51 -2.67
C LEU A 107 14.56 0.89 -3.09
N ILE A 108 15.18 1.91 -2.51
CA ILE A 108 14.85 3.32 -2.75
C ILE A 108 16.01 3.97 -3.48
N THR A 109 15.71 4.61 -4.61
CA THR A 109 16.62 5.46 -5.37
C THR A 109 16.07 6.89 -5.40
N PRO A 110 16.83 7.89 -5.87
CA PRO A 110 16.32 9.25 -6.03
C PRO A 110 15.10 9.35 -6.95
N GLU A 111 14.93 8.41 -7.88
CA GLU A 111 13.89 8.41 -8.91
C GLU A 111 12.72 7.48 -8.63
N LYS A 112 12.93 6.39 -7.88
CA LYS A 112 11.86 5.45 -7.56
C LYS A 112 12.13 4.62 -6.31
N ALA A 113 11.06 4.27 -5.61
CA ALA A 113 11.05 3.19 -4.63
C ALA A 113 10.30 1.97 -5.19
N PHE A 114 10.80 0.77 -4.96
CA PHE A 114 10.13 -0.48 -5.35
C PHE A 114 10.42 -1.60 -4.37
N ARG A 115 9.51 -2.58 -4.27
CA ARG A 115 9.75 -3.79 -3.48
C ARG A 115 10.63 -4.76 -4.23
N LYS A 116 11.52 -5.43 -3.50
CA LYS A 116 12.45 -6.44 -4.05
C LYS A 116 11.76 -7.74 -4.46
N ASP A 117 10.55 -7.98 -3.95
CA ASP A 117 9.71 -9.12 -4.33
C ASP A 117 8.90 -8.88 -5.62
N GLY A 118 9.02 -7.70 -6.23
CA GLY A 118 8.32 -7.34 -7.46
C GLY A 118 6.89 -6.85 -7.27
N VAL A 119 6.36 -6.81 -6.04
CA VAL A 119 5.06 -6.22 -5.76
C VAL A 119 5.14 -4.70 -5.97
N GLU A 120 4.22 -4.15 -6.75
CA GLU A 120 4.18 -2.71 -7.02
C GLU A 120 3.81 -1.92 -5.75
N LEU A 121 4.53 -0.82 -5.50
CA LEU A 121 4.22 0.10 -4.40
C LEU A 121 3.17 1.12 -4.84
N ASP A 122 2.13 1.27 -4.04
CA ASP A 122 1.15 2.35 -4.20
C ASP A 122 1.87 3.72 -4.06
N PRO A 123 1.42 4.77 -4.77
CA PRO A 123 2.02 6.10 -4.63
C PRO A 123 2.12 6.59 -3.17
N ARG A 124 1.15 6.23 -2.32
CA ARG A 124 1.16 6.59 -0.90
C ARG A 124 2.28 5.91 -0.12
N ASP A 125 2.60 4.66 -0.46
CA ASP A 125 3.71 3.92 0.15
C ASP A 125 5.05 4.58 -0.24
N GLN A 126 5.19 4.95 -1.51
CA GLN A 126 6.39 5.66 -1.98
C GLN A 126 6.52 7.04 -1.31
N ILE A 127 5.42 7.79 -1.19
CA ILE A 127 5.40 9.08 -0.46
C ILE A 127 5.86 8.89 0.98
N LEU A 128 5.35 7.86 1.67
CA LEU A 128 5.74 7.54 3.05
C LEU A 128 7.23 7.26 3.15
N LEU A 129 7.76 6.41 2.27
CA LEU A 129 9.18 6.04 2.22
C LEU A 129 10.08 7.26 1.98
N TYR A 130 9.77 8.09 0.99
CA TYR A 130 10.57 9.29 0.74
C TYR A 130 10.47 10.32 1.87
N ASN A 131 9.30 10.52 2.46
CA ASN A 131 9.17 11.40 3.63
C ASN A 131 9.97 10.86 4.82
N TYR A 132 9.99 9.55 5.03
CA TYR A 132 10.81 8.92 6.06
C TYR A 132 12.30 9.27 5.88
N LEU A 133 12.82 9.24 4.64
CA LEU A 133 14.19 9.65 4.35
C LEU A 133 14.41 11.16 4.51
N LEU A 134 13.50 11.99 3.99
CA LEU A 134 13.61 13.46 4.05
C LEU A 134 13.52 14.01 5.48
N MET A 135 12.76 13.32 6.33
CA MET A 135 12.55 13.66 7.73
C MET A 135 13.51 12.90 8.66
N ALA A 136 14.41 12.08 8.12
CA ALA A 136 15.42 11.39 8.91
C ALA A 136 16.29 12.39 9.66
N ARG A 137 16.53 12.10 10.93
CA ARG A 137 17.18 12.97 11.91
C ARG A 137 18.09 12.10 12.79
N PRO A 138 19.39 12.43 12.95
CA PRO A 138 20.34 11.61 13.71
C PRO A 138 20.07 11.58 15.22
N GLU A 139 19.13 12.41 15.70
CA GLU A 139 18.70 12.45 17.07
C GLU A 139 18.11 11.09 17.50
N PRO A 140 18.57 10.50 18.61
CA PRO A 140 18.06 9.24 19.09
C PRO A 140 16.58 9.37 19.50
N LEU A 141 15.85 8.26 19.40
CA LEU A 141 14.47 8.18 19.90
C LEU A 141 14.42 8.49 21.40
N SER A 142 13.40 9.22 21.84
CA SER A 142 13.19 9.56 23.26
C SER A 142 12.92 8.32 24.14
N GLY A 143 12.48 7.22 23.53
CA GLY A 143 12.00 6.03 24.24
C GLY A 143 10.61 6.20 24.86
N GLU A 144 9.99 7.37 24.70
CA GLU A 144 8.64 7.65 25.17
C GLU A 144 7.62 7.34 24.08
N PHE A 145 6.69 6.44 24.39
CA PHE A 145 5.57 6.17 23.50
C PHE A 145 4.54 7.29 23.59
N VAL A 146 4.17 7.84 22.44
CA VAL A 146 3.09 8.83 22.32
C VAL A 146 2.00 8.30 21.39
N GLY A 147 0.75 8.61 21.72
CA GLY A 147 -0.39 8.29 20.87
C GLY A 147 -0.40 9.17 19.61
N LEU A 148 -1.12 8.72 18.58
CA LEU A 148 -1.25 9.48 17.35
C LEU A 148 -1.90 10.87 17.61
N GLU A 149 -2.80 10.96 18.60
CA GLU A 149 -3.44 12.18 19.08
C GLU A 149 -2.49 13.25 19.59
N SER A 150 -1.26 12.88 19.97
CA SER A 150 -0.23 13.82 20.43
C SER A 150 0.33 14.67 19.30
N PHE A 151 0.12 14.27 18.03
CA PHE A 151 0.59 15.02 16.87
C PHE A 151 -0.41 16.09 16.41
N PRO A 152 0.06 17.25 15.91
CA PRO A 152 -0.83 18.27 15.36
C PRO A 152 -1.73 17.73 14.25
N SER A 153 -3.00 18.15 14.25
CA SER A 153 -3.97 17.82 13.18
C SER A 153 -4.22 16.32 12.96
N SER A 154 -4.03 15.48 13.98
CA SER A 154 -4.21 14.03 13.88
C SER A 154 -5.51 13.49 14.51
N LEU A 155 -6.25 14.29 15.29
CA LEU A 155 -7.41 13.81 16.05
C LEU A 155 -8.47 13.11 15.19
N SER A 156 -8.78 13.64 14.00
CA SER A 156 -9.70 13.00 13.05
C SER A 156 -9.15 11.71 12.45
N LYS A 157 -7.81 11.58 12.40
CA LYS A 157 -7.12 10.37 11.92
C LYS A 157 -7.12 9.27 12.97
N VAL A 158 -7.14 9.59 14.26
CA VAL A 158 -7.23 8.57 15.34
C VAL A 158 -8.48 7.72 15.20
N GLN A 159 -9.65 8.34 14.99
CA GLN A 159 -10.90 7.59 14.79
C GLN A 159 -10.86 6.72 13.53
N THR A 160 -10.22 7.21 12.48
CA THR A 160 -10.05 6.50 11.21
C THR A 160 -9.14 5.28 11.41
N LEU A 161 -7.97 5.45 12.05
CA LEU A 161 -7.03 4.37 12.34
C LEU A 161 -7.69 3.29 13.20
N ARG A 162 -8.40 3.68 14.25
CA ARG A 162 -9.11 2.74 15.11
C ARG A 162 -10.12 1.89 14.33
N ARG A 163 -10.98 2.54 13.55
CA ARG A 163 -12.06 1.86 12.82
C ARG A 163 -11.55 0.95 11.70
N TYR A 164 -10.54 1.38 10.97
CA TYR A 164 -10.08 0.68 9.76
C TYR A 164 -8.90 -0.26 10.00
N ALA A 165 -8.15 -0.10 11.10
CA ALA A 165 -7.03 -0.97 11.45
C ALA A 165 -7.26 -1.69 12.79
N GLU A 166 -7.34 -0.97 13.91
CA GLU A 166 -7.33 -1.59 15.25
C GLU A 166 -8.53 -2.51 15.48
N GLU A 167 -9.75 -2.06 15.18
CA GLU A 167 -10.97 -2.85 15.35
C GLU A 167 -11.00 -4.07 14.42
N LYS A 168 -10.44 -3.93 13.21
CA LYS A 168 -10.33 -5.02 12.24
C LYS A 168 -9.33 -6.08 12.71
N ALA A 169 -8.17 -5.65 13.20
CA ALA A 169 -7.18 -6.56 13.79
C ALA A 169 -7.75 -7.25 15.04
N ALA A 170 -8.42 -6.52 15.93
CA ALA A 170 -9.04 -7.08 17.13
C ALA A 170 -10.12 -8.12 16.77
N GLN A 171 -10.97 -7.83 15.78
CA GLN A 171 -11.99 -8.77 15.31
C GLN A 171 -11.38 -10.09 14.81
N GLU A 172 -10.23 -10.02 14.13
CA GLU A 172 -9.58 -11.19 13.56
C GLU A 172 -8.82 -12.02 14.60
N PHE A 173 -8.16 -11.37 15.56
CA PHE A 173 -7.19 -12.01 16.45
C PHE A 173 -7.61 -12.14 17.92
N SER A 174 -8.70 -11.49 18.37
CA SER A 174 -9.14 -11.57 19.77
C SER A 174 -9.41 -13.02 20.20
N GLY A 175 -8.76 -13.43 21.31
CA GLY A 175 -8.80 -14.81 21.80
C GLY A 175 -8.05 -15.84 20.94
N ARG A 176 -7.36 -15.43 19.88
CA ARG A 176 -6.68 -16.30 18.91
C ARG A 176 -5.17 -16.02 18.85
N LEU A 177 -4.53 -15.99 20.01
CA LEU A 177 -3.10 -15.67 20.14
C LEU A 177 -2.16 -16.52 19.24
N PRO A 178 -2.36 -17.84 19.07
CA PRO A 178 -1.52 -18.63 18.15
C PRO A 178 -1.62 -18.16 16.68
N LEU A 179 -2.79 -17.68 16.26
CA LEU A 179 -2.99 -17.14 14.93
C LEU A 179 -2.28 -15.80 14.76
N LEU A 180 -2.34 -14.93 15.78
CA LEU A 180 -1.60 -13.66 15.79
C LEU A 180 -0.09 -13.91 15.72
N LYS A 181 0.45 -14.82 16.55
CA LYS A 181 1.87 -15.20 16.50
C LYS A 181 2.27 -15.68 15.10
N LYS A 182 1.46 -16.53 14.47
CA LYS A 182 1.68 -17.01 13.10
C LYS A 182 1.60 -15.88 12.06
N ALA A 183 0.73 -14.89 12.24
CA ALA A 183 0.64 -13.75 11.34
C ALA A 183 1.91 -12.87 11.43
N LEU A 184 2.43 -12.68 12.64
CA LEU A 184 3.63 -11.89 12.89
C LEU A 184 4.88 -12.49 12.23
N THR A 185 4.96 -13.81 12.07
CA THR A 185 6.12 -14.44 11.38
C THR A 185 6.22 -14.08 9.89
N ARG A 186 5.28 -13.31 9.33
CA ARG A 186 5.39 -12.76 7.98
C ARG A 186 6.26 -11.51 7.92
N PHE A 187 6.49 -10.87 9.05
CA PHE A 187 7.35 -9.71 9.19
C PHE A 187 8.70 -10.12 9.78
N ASP A 188 9.65 -9.18 9.84
CA ASP A 188 10.95 -9.37 10.47
C ASP A 188 10.83 -9.29 12.01
N THR A 189 10.00 -10.19 12.57
CA THR A 189 9.60 -10.13 13.98
C THR A 189 10.58 -10.86 14.88
N THR A 190 11.01 -10.17 15.94
CA THR A 190 11.67 -10.77 17.09
C THR A 190 10.72 -10.80 18.29
N PHE A 191 10.76 -11.88 19.07
CA PHE A 191 9.95 -12.05 20.28
C PHE A 191 10.87 -11.91 21.49
N PRO A 192 10.80 -10.79 22.23
CA PRO A 192 11.62 -10.59 23.43
C PRO A 192 11.36 -11.67 24.48
N GLU A 193 12.41 -12.09 25.19
CA GLU A 193 12.29 -13.06 26.29
C GLU A 193 11.51 -12.48 27.48
N ASP A 194 11.78 -11.21 27.81
CA ASP A 194 11.02 -10.48 28.82
C ASP A 194 9.80 -9.83 28.17
N CYS A 195 8.61 -10.30 28.53
CA CYS A 195 7.36 -9.82 27.98
C CYS A 195 6.34 -9.53 29.09
N PRO A 196 6.01 -8.25 29.35
CA PRO A 196 5.03 -7.87 30.37
C PRO A 196 3.57 -8.09 29.94
N ALA A 197 3.33 -8.67 28.76
CA ALA A 197 1.99 -8.86 28.17
C ALA A 197 1.78 -10.32 27.74
N ASP A 198 0.57 -10.64 27.23
CA ASP A 198 0.29 -11.95 26.63
C ASP A 198 1.16 -12.22 25.38
N LEU A 199 1.63 -11.15 24.73
CA LEU A 199 2.52 -11.18 23.58
C LEU A 199 3.31 -9.88 23.45
N CYS A 200 4.62 -10.01 23.23
CA CYS A 200 5.52 -8.93 22.87
C CYS A 200 6.23 -9.33 21.59
N ALA A 201 6.26 -8.41 20.64
CA ALA A 201 6.85 -8.59 19.33
C ALA A 201 7.45 -7.26 18.90
N VAL A 202 8.70 -7.29 18.44
CA VAL A 202 9.34 -6.17 17.75
C VAL A 202 9.33 -6.53 16.28
N VAL A 203 8.61 -5.73 15.49
CA VAL A 203 8.32 -5.95 14.07
C VAL A 203 9.09 -4.95 13.23
#